data_AF-A0A558BMQ5-F1
#
_entry.id   AF-A0A558BMQ5-F1
#
_cell.length_a   1.000
_cell.length_b   1.000
_cell.length_c   1.000
_cell.angle_alpha   90.00
_cell.angle_beta   90.00
_cell.angle_gamma   90.00
#
_symmetry.space_group_name_H-M   'P 1'
#
loop_
_entity.id
_entity.type
_entity.pdbx_description
1 polymer ?
#
loop_
_entity_poly.entity_id
_entity_poly.type
_entity_poly.pdbx_seq_one_letter_code
_entity_poly.pdbx_strand_id
1 'polypeptide(L)'
;MSATYLVLNEQGQETAVFAPGEAIVLRYEVRNDTDQEVYFNNPVFDYAHFMEVSRDDNGQLSLVGKPYTSMSLTYNMYVVVAAHSARSFTIPWVASSKYPNAYPFNSHALNAPLPVGRYHTSVQPRLTWHHGTEADVTVLSAAQDFVRTFEVR
;
A
#
# COMPACT_ATOMS: atom_id res chain seq x y z
N MET A 1 -14.64 -3.81 -9.88
CA MET A 1 -13.58 -3.92 -8.86
C MET A 1 -13.39 -2.57 -8.20
N SER A 2 -13.00 -2.57 -6.92
CA SER A 2 -12.70 -1.34 -6.17
C SER A 2 -11.38 -1.46 -5.44
N ALA A 3 -10.67 -0.35 -5.26
CA ALA A 3 -9.46 -0.27 -4.45
C ALA A 3 -9.58 0.85 -3.40
N THR A 4 -8.99 0.61 -2.23
CA THR A 4 -8.94 1.58 -1.12
C THR A 4 -7.54 1.65 -0.57
N TYR A 5 -7.19 2.84 -0.06
CA TYR A 5 -5.95 3.10 0.64
C TYR A 5 -6.25 3.81 1.95
N LEU A 6 -5.71 3.30 3.04
CA LEU A 6 -6.03 3.72 4.39
C LEU A 6 -4.74 3.95 5.17
N VAL A 7 -4.80 4.91 6.09
CA VAL A 7 -3.79 5.16 7.11
C VAL A 7 -4.41 4.76 8.44
N LEU A 8 -3.79 3.81 9.13
CA LEU A 8 -4.34 3.13 10.30
C LEU A 8 -3.39 3.27 11.51
N ASN A 9 -3.95 3.20 12.71
CA ASN A 9 -3.20 2.99 13.95
C ASN A 9 -2.82 1.52 14.15
N GLU A 10 -2.12 1.23 15.24
CA GLU A 10 -1.71 -0.14 15.57
C GLU A 10 -2.89 -1.08 15.74
N GLN A 11 -4.05 -0.59 16.20
CA GLN A 11 -5.28 -1.36 16.37
C GLN A 11 -6.00 -1.64 15.04
N GLY A 12 -5.52 -1.09 13.93
CA GLY A 12 -6.10 -1.27 12.60
C GLY A 12 -7.29 -0.33 12.33
N GLN A 13 -7.45 0.73 13.13
CA GLN A 13 -8.49 1.73 12.96
C GLN A 13 -7.96 2.86 12.08
N GLU A 14 -8.77 3.32 11.13
CA GLU A 14 -8.41 4.47 10.29
C GLU A 14 -8.31 5.74 11.13
N THR A 15 -7.21 6.46 10.97
CA THR A 15 -6.98 7.75 11.63
C THR A 15 -6.10 8.63 10.75
N ALA A 16 -6.28 9.95 10.90
CA ALA A 16 -5.43 10.97 10.30
C ALA A 16 -4.54 11.68 11.34
N VAL A 17 -4.60 11.27 12.61
CA VAL A 17 -3.87 11.89 13.71
C VAL A 17 -3.25 10.80 14.57
N PHE A 18 -1.96 10.96 14.86
CA PHE A 18 -1.14 10.04 15.63
C PHE A 18 -0.42 10.78 16.75
N ALA A 19 -0.27 10.15 17.90
CA ALA A 19 0.62 10.64 18.95
C ALA A 19 2.10 10.43 18.55
N PRO A 20 3.05 11.21 19.10
CA PRO A 20 4.47 10.98 18.87
C PRO A 20 4.89 9.56 19.27
N GLY A 21 5.54 8.85 18.36
CA GLY A 21 5.96 7.46 18.58
C GLY A 21 4.88 6.40 18.34
N GLU A 22 3.64 6.81 18.04
CA GLU A 22 2.57 5.86 17.70
C GLU A 22 2.86 5.14 16.38
N ALA A 23 2.46 3.87 16.30
CA ALA A 23 2.65 3.08 15.10
C ALA A 23 1.66 3.50 14.00
N ILE A 24 2.22 3.80 12.83
CA ILE A 24 1.49 4.14 11.62
C ILE A 24 1.49 2.92 10.71
N VAL A 25 0.32 2.55 10.20
CA VAL A 25 0.14 1.40 9.33
C VAL A 25 -0.57 1.83 8.06
N LEU A 26 0.04 1.57 6.92
CA LEU A 26 -0.49 1.85 5.60
C LEU A 26 -1.19 0.59 5.07
N ARG A 27 -2.44 0.69 4.65
CA ARG A 27 -3.17 -0.45 4.09
C ARG A 27 -3.71 -0.12 2.71
N TYR A 28 -3.29 -0.89 1.71
CA TYR A 28 -3.94 -0.93 0.41
C TYR A 28 -4.82 -2.18 0.34
N GLU A 29 -6.07 -2.04 -0.08
CA GLU A 29 -6.99 -3.15 -0.27
C GLU A 29 -7.61 -3.08 -1.67
N VAL A 30 -7.67 -4.22 -2.33
CA VAL A 30 -8.39 -4.39 -3.58
C VAL A 30 -9.49 -5.42 -3.38
N ARG A 31 -10.71 -5.06 -3.78
CA ARG A 31 -11.88 -5.92 -3.73
C ARG A 31 -12.31 -6.31 -5.13
N ASN A 32 -12.41 -7.61 -5.33
CA ASN A 32 -13.03 -8.22 -6.47
C ASN A 32 -14.54 -8.32 -6.18
N ASP A 33 -15.33 -7.57 -6.94
CA ASP A 33 -16.80 -7.53 -6.88
C ASP A 33 -17.44 -8.33 -8.02
N THR A 34 -16.62 -9.05 -8.79
CA THR A 34 -17.07 -9.90 -9.90
C THR A 34 -17.36 -11.32 -9.42
N ASP A 35 -18.07 -12.08 -10.26
CA ASP A 35 -18.41 -13.49 -10.02
C ASP A 35 -17.27 -14.47 -10.34
N GLN A 36 -16.10 -13.97 -10.73
CA GLN A 36 -14.96 -14.79 -11.14
C GLN A 36 -13.70 -14.39 -10.37
N GLU A 37 -12.74 -15.30 -10.28
CA GLU A 37 -11.42 -14.96 -9.75
C GLU A 37 -10.69 -13.97 -10.66
N VAL A 38 -9.86 -13.14 -10.04
CA VAL A 38 -9.05 -12.13 -10.70
C VAL A 38 -7.58 -12.38 -10.38
N TYR A 39 -6.74 -12.35 -11.41
CA TYR A 39 -5.32 -12.63 -11.32
C TYR A 39 -4.51 -11.37 -11.61
N PHE A 40 -3.93 -10.74 -10.58
CA PHE A 40 -3.06 -9.58 -10.76
C PHE A 40 -1.65 -9.98 -11.17
N ASN A 41 -1.11 -9.33 -12.18
CA ASN A 41 0.30 -9.47 -12.56
C ASN A 41 1.21 -8.88 -11.48
N ASN A 42 2.37 -9.52 -11.27
CA ASN A 42 3.46 -8.98 -10.45
C ASN A 42 4.36 -8.08 -11.33
N PRO A 43 4.69 -6.84 -10.91
CA PRO A 43 4.34 -6.20 -9.65
C PRO A 43 2.96 -5.54 -9.65
N VAL A 44 2.21 -5.77 -8.56
CA VAL A 44 0.91 -5.14 -8.26
C VAL A 44 1.05 -3.63 -8.06
N PHE A 45 2.26 -3.15 -7.79
CA PHE A 45 2.59 -1.76 -7.47
C PHE A 45 3.73 -1.23 -8.32
N ASP A 46 3.73 0.08 -8.56
CA ASP A 46 4.94 0.75 -9.00
C ASP A 46 5.96 0.83 -7.87
N TYR A 47 6.99 -0.01 -7.90
CA TYR A 47 8.02 -0.04 -6.85
C TYR A 47 8.79 1.28 -6.72
N ALA A 48 8.87 2.09 -7.79
CA ALA A 48 9.57 3.36 -7.73
C ALA A 48 8.86 4.36 -6.79
N HIS A 49 7.53 4.29 -6.69
CA HIS A 49 6.67 5.26 -6.01
C HIS A 49 5.71 4.60 -5.00
N PHE A 50 6.09 3.44 -4.46
CA PHE A 50 5.21 2.65 -3.61
C PHE A 50 5.21 3.13 -2.15
N MET A 51 4.05 3.62 -1.68
CA MET A 51 3.80 3.97 -0.27
C MET A 51 4.87 4.90 0.31
N GLU A 52 5.29 5.87 -0.50
CA GLU A 52 6.19 6.92 -0.06
C GLU A 52 5.51 7.77 1.00
N VAL A 53 6.27 8.20 2.00
CA VAL A 53 5.85 9.18 3.00
C VAL A 53 6.67 10.44 2.76
N SER A 54 5.98 11.56 2.56
CA SER A 54 6.57 12.88 2.45
C SER A 54 6.10 13.76 3.61
N ARG A 55 6.99 14.59 4.13
CA ARG A 55 6.66 15.64 5.09
C ARG A 55 6.15 16.86 4.32
N ASP A 56 5.13 17.51 4.86
CA ASP A 56 4.55 18.74 4.34
C ASP A 56 4.87 19.90 5.28
N ASP A 57 5.80 20.74 4.83
CA ASP A 57 6.17 21.97 5.51
C ASP A 57 5.57 23.15 4.75
N ASN A 58 4.29 23.45 5.05
CA ASN A 58 3.51 24.56 4.47
C ASN A 58 3.31 24.48 2.94
N GLY A 59 2.96 23.30 2.44
CA GLY A 59 2.69 23.01 1.04
C GLY A 59 3.93 22.52 0.26
N GLN A 60 5.11 22.56 0.88
CA GLN A 60 6.32 22.00 0.29
C GLN A 60 6.51 20.55 0.77
N LEU A 61 6.44 19.61 -0.18
CA LEU A 61 6.65 18.19 0.08
C LEU A 61 8.14 17.84 0.06
N SER A 62 8.61 17.15 1.08
CA SER A 62 9.94 16.54 1.15
C SER A 62 9.84 15.05 1.46
N LEU A 63 10.48 14.21 0.64
CA LEU A 63 10.44 12.76 0.83
C LEU A 63 11.13 12.38 2.16
N VAL A 64 10.39 11.70 3.04
CA VAL A 64 10.94 11.10 4.27
C VAL A 64 11.48 9.71 3.97
N GLY A 65 10.73 8.91 3.20
CA GLY A 65 11.14 7.57 2.80
C GLY A 65 9.98 6.66 2.46
N LYS A 66 10.22 5.35 2.54
CA LYS A 66 9.24 4.29 2.27
C LYS A 66 9.38 3.15 3.28
N PRO A 67 8.32 2.37 3.55
CA PRO A 67 8.37 1.29 4.54
C PRO A 67 9.21 0.08 4.12
N TYR A 68 9.43 -0.14 2.82
CA TYR A 68 10.18 -1.29 2.29
C TYR A 68 11.27 -0.89 1.30
N THR A 69 12.42 -1.57 1.36
CA THR A 69 13.60 -1.35 0.50
C THR A 69 13.71 -2.35 -0.65
N SER A 70 12.83 -3.36 -0.71
CA SER A 70 12.73 -4.29 -1.84
C SER A 70 11.39 -5.04 -1.90
N MET A 71 11.00 -5.43 -3.11
CA MET A 71 9.90 -6.37 -3.38
C MET A 71 10.45 -7.64 -4.03
N SER A 72 9.83 -8.78 -3.74
CA SER A 72 9.99 -10.04 -4.47
C SER A 72 9.52 -9.87 -5.91
N LEU A 73 10.47 -9.70 -6.82
CA LEU A 73 10.26 -9.80 -8.26
C LEU A 73 10.37 -11.28 -8.67
N THR A 74 9.46 -12.14 -8.23
CA THR A 74 9.33 -13.47 -8.85
C THR A 74 8.49 -13.33 -10.12
N TYR A 75 9.11 -13.66 -11.26
CA TYR A 75 8.62 -13.36 -12.61
C TYR A 75 7.28 -14.02 -13.00
N ASN A 76 6.76 -14.97 -12.21
CA ASN A 76 5.66 -15.86 -12.63
C ASN A 76 4.59 -16.12 -11.56
N MET A 77 4.44 -15.27 -10.53
CA MET A 77 3.37 -15.45 -9.53
C MET A 77 2.32 -14.37 -9.68
N TYR A 78 1.08 -14.78 -9.96
CA TYR A 78 -0.08 -13.90 -9.92
C TYR A 78 -0.54 -13.71 -8.48
N VAL A 79 -1.00 -12.50 -8.13
CA VAL A 79 -1.78 -12.31 -6.90
C VAL A 79 -3.24 -12.60 -7.23
N VAL A 80 -3.75 -13.71 -6.70
CA VAL A 80 -5.14 -14.14 -6.92
C VAL A 80 -6.06 -13.45 -5.91
N VAL A 81 -7.17 -12.91 -6.40
CA VAL A 81 -8.28 -12.40 -5.59
C VAL A 81 -9.55 -13.11 -6.00
N ALA A 82 -10.04 -13.96 -5.11
CA ALA A 82 -11.25 -14.74 -5.33
C ALA A 82 -12.47 -13.84 -5.62
N ALA A 83 -13.47 -14.38 -6.30
CA ALA A 83 -14.76 -13.71 -6.52
C ALA A 83 -15.33 -13.18 -5.20
N HIS A 84 -15.93 -11.98 -5.24
CA HIS A 84 -16.55 -11.31 -4.08
C HIS A 84 -15.64 -11.14 -2.85
N SER A 85 -14.33 -11.26 -3.00
CA SER A 85 -13.35 -11.23 -1.92
C SER A 85 -12.44 -10.00 -2.00
N ALA A 86 -11.69 -9.75 -0.92
CA ALA A 86 -10.71 -8.67 -0.86
C ALA A 86 -9.31 -9.20 -0.56
N ARG A 87 -8.30 -8.53 -1.12
CA ARG A 87 -6.90 -8.74 -0.81
C ARG A 87 -6.32 -7.46 -0.25
N SER A 88 -5.71 -7.54 0.92
CA SER A 88 -5.06 -6.40 1.57
C SER A 88 -3.55 -6.56 1.64
N PHE A 89 -2.87 -5.43 1.59
CA PHE A 89 -1.45 -5.26 1.83
C PHE A 89 -1.32 -4.28 2.99
N THR A 90 -1.02 -4.80 4.18
CA THR A 90 -0.93 -4.03 5.43
C THR A 90 0.54 -3.86 5.80
N ILE A 91 1.00 -2.63 5.86
CA ILE A 91 2.41 -2.28 5.86
C ILE A 91 2.67 -1.27 6.97
N PRO A 92 3.34 -1.68 8.05
CA PRO A 92 3.69 -0.74 9.10
C PRO A 92 4.81 0.19 8.60
N TRP A 93 4.85 1.43 9.10
CA TRP A 93 5.95 2.37 8.79
C TRP A 93 7.26 1.95 9.47
N VAL A 94 7.16 1.48 10.72
CA VAL A 94 8.25 0.86 11.49
C VAL A 94 7.93 -0.62 11.63
N ALA A 95 8.92 -1.49 11.41
CA ALA A 95 8.70 -2.94 11.44
C ALA A 95 8.04 -3.39 12.76
N SER A 96 7.00 -4.22 12.64
CA SER A 96 6.22 -4.72 13.77
C SER A 96 5.96 -6.21 13.63
N SER A 97 6.08 -6.97 14.71
CA SER A 97 5.74 -8.41 14.73
C SER A 97 4.25 -8.67 14.55
N LYS A 98 3.39 -7.66 14.81
CA LYS A 98 1.94 -7.73 14.55
C LYS A 98 1.61 -7.74 13.05
N TYR A 99 2.47 -7.13 12.25
CA TYR A 99 2.34 -7.02 10.80
C TYR A 99 3.60 -7.60 10.15
N PRO A 100 3.78 -8.93 10.18
CA PRO A 100 4.95 -9.55 9.57
C PRO A 100 5.00 -9.22 8.08
N ASN A 101 6.20 -9.25 7.50
CA ASN A 101 6.39 -8.98 6.08
C ASN A 101 5.40 -9.79 5.24
N ALA A 102 4.49 -9.08 4.60
CA ALA A 102 3.55 -9.67 3.68
C ALA A 102 4.22 -9.77 2.30
N TYR A 103 4.11 -10.92 1.65
CA TYR A 103 4.39 -11.00 0.21
C TYR A 103 3.58 -9.91 -0.53
N PRO A 104 4.18 -9.16 -1.48
CA PRO A 104 5.49 -9.37 -2.11
C PRO A 104 6.67 -8.60 -1.48
N PHE A 105 6.58 -8.11 -0.25
CA PHE A 105 7.64 -7.29 0.36
C PHE A 105 8.68 -8.14 1.09
N ASN A 106 9.97 -7.95 0.78
CA ASN A 106 11.04 -8.81 1.30
C ASN A 106 11.86 -8.17 2.43
N SER A 107 12.15 -6.88 2.31
CA SER A 107 13.05 -6.19 3.24
C SER A 107 12.43 -4.88 3.70
N HIS A 108 12.05 -4.83 4.97
CA HIS A 108 11.55 -3.61 5.59
C HIS A 108 12.69 -2.59 5.74
N ALA A 109 12.41 -1.31 5.52
CA ALA A 109 13.37 -0.23 5.75
C ALA A 109 13.66 -0.03 7.25
N LEU A 110 14.85 0.43 7.59
CA LEU A 110 15.20 0.79 8.98
C LEU A 110 14.65 2.17 9.34
N ASN A 111 13.33 2.30 9.36
CA ASN A 111 12.65 3.54 9.69
C ASN A 111 12.58 3.74 11.21
N ALA A 112 12.69 5.01 11.63
CA ALA A 112 12.32 5.45 12.97
C ALA A 112 10.87 5.94 12.99
N PRO A 113 10.24 6.06 14.18
CA PRO A 113 8.95 6.74 14.30
C PRO A 113 9.00 8.15 13.70
N LEU A 114 7.91 8.56 13.05
CA LEU A 114 7.84 9.89 12.46
C LEU A 114 7.83 10.97 13.57
N PRO A 115 8.60 12.06 13.42
CA PRO A 115 8.53 13.18 14.36
C PRO A 115 7.19 13.93 14.24
N VAL A 116 6.94 14.88 15.14
CA VAL A 116 5.78 15.78 15.05
C VAL A 116 5.81 16.54 13.72
N GLY A 117 4.68 16.55 13.02
CA GLY A 117 4.55 17.17 11.71
C GLY A 117 3.32 16.72 10.93
N ARG A 118 3.16 17.30 9.74
CA ARG A 118 2.15 16.92 8.76
C ARG A 118 2.80 16.11 7.64
N TYR A 119 2.10 15.08 7.18
CA TYR A 119 2.63 14.12 6.24
C TYR A 119 1.63 13.80 5.14
N HIS A 120 2.16 13.42 3.99
CA HIS A 120 1.43 12.83 2.88
C HIS A 120 1.98 11.46 2.60
N THR A 121 1.11 10.55 2.21
CA THR A 121 1.52 9.25 1.71
C THR A 121 0.69 8.88 0.49
N SER A 122 1.31 8.20 -0.45
CA SER A 122 0.68 7.85 -1.71
C SER A 122 1.01 6.44 -2.16
N VAL A 123 0.07 5.80 -2.85
CA VAL A 123 0.31 4.53 -3.53
C VAL A 123 -0.19 4.61 -4.96
N GLN A 124 0.67 4.18 -5.88
CA GLN A 124 0.36 4.02 -7.30
C GLN A 124 0.31 2.53 -7.65
N PRO A 125 -0.89 1.93 -7.63
CA PRO A 125 -1.03 0.53 -8.01
C PRO A 125 -0.94 0.36 -9.53
N ARG A 126 -0.32 -0.74 -9.97
CA ARG A 126 -0.21 -1.16 -11.37
C ARG A 126 -1.06 -2.41 -11.59
N LEU A 127 -2.38 -2.25 -11.46
CA LEU A 127 -3.31 -3.37 -11.57
C LEU A 127 -3.56 -3.70 -13.05
N THR A 128 -2.90 -4.74 -13.52
CA THR A 128 -3.31 -5.46 -14.73
C THR A 128 -3.84 -6.81 -14.28
N TRP A 129 -5.06 -7.16 -14.67
CA TRP A 129 -5.63 -8.46 -14.37
C TRP A 129 -6.29 -9.09 -15.58
N HIS A 130 -6.57 -10.38 -15.43
CA HIS A 130 -7.31 -11.21 -16.35
C HIS A 130 -8.22 -12.19 -15.59
N HIS A 131 -9.20 -12.73 -16.32
CA HIS A 131 -10.12 -13.77 -15.84
C HIS A 131 -9.66 -15.13 -16.38
N GLY A 132 -9.41 -16.11 -15.50
CA GLY A 132 -8.92 -17.43 -15.91
C GLY A 132 -7.43 -17.44 -16.32
N THR A 133 -7.04 -18.33 -17.25
CA THR A 133 -5.65 -18.45 -17.75
C THR A 133 -5.38 -17.70 -19.04
N GLU A 134 -6.41 -17.07 -19.63
CA GLU A 134 -6.30 -16.32 -20.88
C GLU A 134 -6.20 -14.82 -20.60
N ALA A 135 -5.45 -14.10 -21.44
CA ALA A 135 -5.10 -12.70 -21.20
C ALA A 135 -6.23 -11.74 -21.62
N ASP A 136 -7.26 -11.60 -20.80
CA ASP A 136 -8.16 -10.44 -20.86
C ASP A 136 -7.57 -9.30 -20.04
N VAL A 137 -6.64 -8.53 -20.62
CA VAL A 137 -5.98 -7.42 -19.92
C VAL A 137 -6.97 -6.28 -19.69
N THR A 138 -7.63 -6.29 -18.54
CA THR A 138 -8.37 -5.12 -18.06
C THR A 138 -7.46 -4.34 -17.12
N VAL A 139 -7.24 -3.07 -17.45
CA VAL A 139 -6.51 -2.12 -16.62
C VAL A 139 -7.56 -1.37 -15.80
N LEU A 140 -7.46 -1.37 -14.47
CA LEU A 140 -8.12 -0.30 -13.71
C LEU A 140 -7.39 0.95 -14.16
N SER A 141 -8.07 1.79 -14.93
CA SER A 141 -7.50 2.96 -15.59
C SER A 141 -6.49 3.64 -14.69
N ALA A 142 -5.29 3.81 -15.22
CA ALA A 142 -4.20 4.59 -14.66
C ALA A 142 -4.72 5.90 -14.03
N ALA A 143 -4.08 6.31 -12.92
CA ALA A 143 -4.19 7.62 -12.26
C ALA A 143 -5.21 7.82 -11.12
N GLN A 144 -5.60 6.77 -10.38
CA GLN A 144 -5.99 7.02 -8.97
C GLN A 144 -4.72 7.07 -8.12
N ASP A 145 -4.15 8.26 -8.00
CA ASP A 145 -3.18 8.53 -6.93
C ASP A 145 -3.96 8.46 -5.62
N PHE A 146 -3.77 7.35 -4.90
CA PHE A 146 -4.34 7.20 -3.58
C PHE A 146 -3.48 8.00 -2.60
N VAL A 147 -3.75 9.30 -2.48
CA VAL A 147 -3.08 10.17 -1.54
C VAL A 147 -3.84 10.22 -0.22
N ARG A 148 -3.10 10.19 0.89
CA ARG A 148 -3.62 10.42 2.25
C ARG A 148 -2.74 11.43 2.95
N THR A 149 -3.38 12.29 3.73
CA THR A 149 -2.70 13.23 4.62
C THR A 149 -2.96 12.80 6.05
N PHE A 150 -1.94 12.89 6.91
CA PHE A 150 -2.06 12.64 8.34
C PHE A 150 -1.08 13.51 9.12
N GLU A 151 -1.27 13.59 10.43
CA GLU A 151 -0.46 14.39 11.34
C GLU A 151 0.06 13.54 12.51
N VAL A 152 1.28 13.85 12.94
CA VAL A 152 1.82 13.43 14.23
C VAL A 152 1.83 14.65 15.14
N ARG A 153 1.09 14.63 16.25
CA ARG A 153 0.99 15.77 17.18
C ARG A 153 0.67 15.34 18.61
#